data_AF-A0A506XZF5-F1
#
_entry.id   AF-A0A506XZF5-F1
#
_cell.length_a   1.000
_cell.length_b   1.000
_cell.length_c   1.000
_cell.angle_alpha   90.00
_cell.angle_beta   90.00
_cell.angle_gamma   90.00
#
_symmetry.space_group_name_H-M   'P 1'
#
loop_
_entity.id
_entity.type
_entity.pdbx_description
1 polymer ?
#
loop_
_entity_poly.entity_id
_entity_poly.type
_entity_poly.pdbx_seq_one_letter_code
_entity_poly.pdbx_strand_id
1 'polypeptide(L)' 'AEKIDRYDGFVFVTSEYNHAPSPALLNAISFIYREWNDKAGAIVSYGALSSGIRAAD' A
#
# COMPACT_ATOMS: atom_id res chain seq x y z
N ALA A 1 -10.30 11.34 -1.69
CA ALA A 1 -11.44 10.95 -0.85
C ALA A 1 -12.50 10.12 -1.59
N GLU A 2 -13.34 10.70 -2.45
CA GLU A 2 -14.60 10.08 -2.94
C GLU A 2 -14.48 8.69 -3.59
N LYS A 3 -13.34 8.36 -4.20
CA LYS A 3 -13.12 7.02 -4.76
C LYS A 3 -12.88 5.97 -3.67
N ILE A 4 -12.20 6.34 -2.59
CA ILE A 4 -11.85 5.45 -1.48
C ILE A 4 -13.08 5.17 -0.61
N ASP A 5 -13.90 6.19 -0.34
CA ASP A 5 -15.10 6.03 0.49
C ASP A 5 -16.10 5.03 -0.08
N ARG A 6 -16.12 4.86 -1.42
CA ARG A 6 -17.04 3.97 -2.13
C ARG A 6 -16.74 2.48 -2.01
N TYR A 7 -15.59 2.09 -1.45
CA TYR A 7 -15.22 0.70 -1.29
C TYR A 7 -14.92 0.37 0.17
N ASP A 8 -15.16 -0.88 0.55
CA ASP A 8 -14.95 -1.38 1.91
C ASP A 8 -13.57 -2.03 2.11
N GLY A 9 -12.85 -2.28 1.01
CA GLY A 9 -11.52 -2.86 1.07
C GLY A 9 -10.66 -2.65 -0.16
N PHE A 10 -9.35 -2.78 0.03
CA PHE A 10 -8.31 -2.46 -0.96
C PHE A 10 -7.17 -3.48 -0.94
N VAL A 11 -6.57 -3.68 -2.12
CA VAL A 11 -5.32 -4.43 -2.28
C VAL A 11 -4.23 -3.45 -2.70
N PHE A 12 -3.20 -3.32 -1.87
CA PHE A 12 -2.04 -2.48 -2.12
C PHE A 12 -0.95 -3.30 -2.78
N VAL A 13 -0.65 -2.99 -4.05
CA VAL A 13 0.39 -3.67 -4.80
C VAL A 13 1.64 -2.79 -4.81
N THR A 14 2.75 -3.26 -4.26
CA THR A 14 4.00 -2.49 -4.18
C THR A 14 5.21 -3.30 -4.60
N SER A 15 6.14 -2.65 -5.30
CA SER A 15 7.50 -3.15 -5.46
C SER A 15 8.29 -2.94 -4.16
N GLU A 16 9.27 -3.81 -3.89
CA GLU A 16 10.35 -3.50 -2.94
C GLU A 16 11.32 -2.50 -3.57
N TYR A 17 11.36 -1.31 -2.98
CA TYR A 17 12.27 -0.23 -3.35
C TYR A 17 13.13 0.12 -2.13
N ASN A 18 14.42 -0.22 -2.19
CA ASN A 18 15.37 0.01 -1.09
C ASN A 18 14.88 -0.56 0.26
N HIS A 19 14.41 -1.83 0.24
CA HIS A 19 13.86 -2.52 1.42
C HIS A 19 12.65 -1.83 2.05
N ALA A 20 11.87 -1.10 1.25
CA ALA A 20 10.64 -0.44 1.67
C ALA A 20 9.59 -0.47 0.54
N PRO A 21 8.33 -0.13 0.84
CA PRO A 21 7.32 0.14 -0.19
C PRO A 21 7.71 1.33 -1.08
N SER A 22 7.06 1.42 -2.25
CA SER A 22 7.21 2.56 -3.15
C SER A 22 6.90 3.89 -2.44
N PRO A 23 7.77 4.93 -2.54
CA PRO A 23 7.50 6.25 -1.98
C PRO A 23 6.21 6.88 -2.51
N ALA A 24 5.82 6.56 -3.75
CA ALA A 24 4.57 7.04 -4.33
C ALA A 24 3.34 6.46 -3.60
N LEU A 25 3.41 5.18 -3.21
CA LEU A 25 2.35 4.55 -2.44
C LEU A 25 2.26 5.13 -1.03
N LEU A 26 3.40 5.30 -0.35
CA LEU A 26 3.45 5.91 0.97
C LEU A 26 2.88 7.33 0.97
N ASN A 27 3.19 8.12 -0.05
CA ASN A 27 2.64 9.46 -0.22
C ASN A 27 1.12 9.43 -0.45
N ALA A 28 0.62 8.55 -1.32
CA ALA A 28 -0.81 8.42 -1.58
C ALA A 28 -1.60 8.01 -0.32
N ILE A 29 -1.04 7.11 0.50
CA ILE A 29 -1.67 6.70 1.76
C ILE A 29 -1.65 7.85 2.76
N SER A 30 -0.51 8.51 2.92
CA SER A 30 -0.34 9.59 3.89
C SER A 30 -1.17 10.83 3.57
N PHE A 31 -1.32 11.16 2.28
CA PHE A 31 -2.04 12.35 1.83
C PHE A 31 -3.53 12.32 2.17
N ILE A 32 -4.15 11.14 2.13
CA ILE A 32 -5.57 10.91 2.46
C ILE A 32 -5.71 9.88 3.58
N TYR A 33 -4.93 10.08 4.65
CA TYR A 33 -4.84 9.16 5.77
C TYR A 33 -6.21 8.81 6.39
N ARG A 34 -7.12 9.78 6.49
CA ARG A 34 -8.41 9.56 7.18
C ARG A 34 -9.29 8.55 6.46
N GLU A 35 -9.26 8.55 5.14
CA GLU A 35 -10.15 7.77 4.29
C GLU A 35 -9.81 6.27 4.26
N TRP A 36 -8.60 5.91 4.69
CA TRP A 36 -8.17 4.51 4.81
C TRP A 36 -8.61 3.85 6.13
N ASN A 37 -9.03 4.63 7.13
CA ASN A 37 -9.42 4.09 8.42
C ASN A 37 -10.67 3.21 8.30
N ASP A 38 -10.68 2.12 9.06
CA ASP A 38 -11.77 1.13 9.09
C ASP A 38 -12.06 0.44 7.74
N LYS A 39 -11.13 0.52 6.76
CA LYS A 39 -11.20 -0.22 5.49
C LYS A 39 -10.36 -1.49 5.57
N ALA A 40 -10.85 -2.58 4.97
CA ALA A 40 -10.06 -3.82 4.86
C ALA A 40 -8.86 -3.60 3.93
N GLY A 41 -7.68 -4.07 4.32
CA GLY A 41 -6.44 -3.91 3.54
C GLY A 41 -5.73 -5.25 3.33
N ALA A 42 -5.26 -5.49 2.12
CA ALA A 42 -4.32 -6.56 1.79
C ALA A 42 -3.09 -5.97 1.08
N ILE A 43 -1.91 -6.54 1.30
CA ILE A 43 -0.67 -6.11 0.64
C ILE A 43 -0.17 -7.23 -0.26
N VAL A 44 0.19 -6.87 -1.48
CA VAL A 44 0.88 -7.74 -2.43
C VAL A 44 2.20 -7.07 -2.78
N SER A 45 3.29 -7.65 -2.30
CA SER A 45 4.63 -7.17 -2.63
C SER A 45 5.30 -8.03 -3.70
N TYR A 46 6.19 -7.40 -4.46
CA TYR A 46 7.05 -8.08 -5.43
C TYR A 46 8.44 -7.43 -5.46
N GLY A 47 9.47 -8.21 -5.77
CA GLY A 47 10.85 -7.72 -5.82
C GLY A 47 11.81 -8.79 -6.29
N ALA A 48 13.00 -8.37 -6.77
CA ALA A 48 14.01 -9.29 -7.30
C ALA A 48 14.69 -10.10 -6.19
N LEU A 49 15.05 -9.44 -5.08
CA LEU A 49 15.60 -10.09 -3.90
C LEU A 49 14.46 -10.38 -2.92
N SER A 50 14.52 -11.54 -2.24
CA SER A 50 13.54 -11.97 -1.22
C SER A 50 12.06 -11.89 -1.65
N SER A 51 11.79 -11.94 -2.96
CA SER A 51 10.44 -11.78 -3.54
C SER A 51 9.71 -10.50 -3.12
N GLY A 52 10.42 -9.48 -2.64
CA GLY A 52 9.81 -8.23 -2.18
C GLY A 52 9.23 -8.23 -0.77
N ILE A 53 9.54 -9.24 0.07
CA ILE A 53 9.01 -9.37 1.44
C ILE A 53 9.25 -8.11 2.29
N ARG A 54 10.38 -7.41 2.12
CA ARG A 54 10.73 -6.26 2.98
C ARG A 54 9.86 -5.03 2.72
N ALA A 55 9.07 -5.04 1.66
CA ALA A 55 8.06 -4.01 1.41
C ALA A 55 6.68 -4.36 1.97
N ALA A 56 6.50 -5.55 2.53
CA ALA A 56 5.26 -5.98 3.19
C ALA A 56 5.44 -6.27 4.68
N ASP A 57 6.69 -6.33 5.17
CA ASP A 57 7.05 -6.38 6.59
C ASP A 57 6.90 -5.03 7.31
#